data_AF-A0A9W8I436-F1
#
_entry.id   AF-A0A9W8I436-F1
#
_cell.length_a   1.000
_cell.length_b   1.000
_cell.length_c   1.000
_cell.angle_alpha   90.00
_cell.angle_beta   90.00
_cell.angle_gamma   90.00
#
_symmetry.space_group_name_H-M   'P 1'
#
loop_
_entity.id
_entity.type
_entity.pdbx_description
1 polymer ?
#
loop_
_entity_poly.entity_id
_entity_poly.type
_entity_poly.pdbx_seq_one_letter_code
_entity_poly.pdbx_strand_id
1 'polypeptide(L)' 'MVKAGVEARVEALSVLEGELENTRPDARIYQQLGRGSVFLLKPKPEVIKDTKAKLKQLKKDTTAAATR' A
#
# COMPACT_ATOMS: atom_id res chain seq x y z
N MET A 1 1.30 -13.53 17.49
CA MET A 1 1.80 -13.68 16.10
C MET A 1 1.15 -12.73 15.09
N VAL A 2 -0.09 -12.25 15.30
CA VAL A 2 -0.78 -11.36 14.33
C VAL A 2 -0.25 -9.90 14.32
N LYS A 3 0.18 -9.34 15.47
CA LYS A 3 0.65 -7.93 15.57
C LYS A 3 1.87 -7.62 14.68
N ALA A 4 2.92 -8.44 14.75
CA ALA A 4 4.14 -8.25 13.94
C ALA A 4 3.87 -8.32 12.43
N GLY A 5 2.92 -9.17 12.01
CA GLY A 5 2.54 -9.30 10.61
C GLY A 5 1.82 -8.08 10.05
N VAL A 6 1.22 -7.23 10.89
CA VAL A 6 0.57 -6.00 10.42
C VAL A 6 1.52 -4.81 10.46
N GLU A 7 2.40 -4.74 11.45
CA GLU A 7 3.47 -3.72 11.51
C GLU A 7 4.36 -3.77 10.27
N ALA A 8 4.80 -4.97 9.86
CA ALA A 8 5.58 -5.16 8.64
C ALA A 8 4.83 -4.74 7.37
N ARG A 9 3.49 -4.90 7.32
CA ARG A 9 2.67 -4.47 6.17
C ARG A 9 2.49 -2.96 6.12
N VAL A 10 2.36 -2.30 7.27
CA VAL A 10 2.26 -0.84 7.37
C VAL A 10 3.59 -0.21 6.96
N GLU A 11 4.71 -0.72 7.48
CA GLU A 11 6.05 -0.27 7.11
C GLU A 11 6.30 -0.40 5.60
N ALA A 12 6.06 -1.58 5.03
CA ALA A 12 6.26 -1.83 3.59
C ALA A 12 5.44 -0.89 2.70
N LEU A 13 4.18 -0.60 3.06
CA LEU A 13 3.34 0.32 2.28
C LEU A 13 3.75 1.79 2.45
N SER A 14 4.27 2.18 3.62
CA SER A 14 4.80 3.53 3.84
C SER A 14 6.11 3.77 3.08
N VAL A 15 6.98 2.76 2.99
CA VAL A 15 8.16 2.81 2.12
C VAL A 15 7.74 2.98 0.65
N LEU A 16 6.81 2.15 0.18
CA LEU A 16 6.29 2.23 -1.20
C LEU A 16 5.67 3.60 -1.51
N GLU A 17 4.92 4.19 -0.58
CA GLU A 17 4.37 5.54 -0.71
C GLU A 17 5.49 6.58 -0.92
N GLY A 18 6.55 6.52 -0.12
CA GLY A 18 7.72 7.40 -0.27
C GLY A 18 8.45 7.19 -1.60
N GLU A 19 8.63 5.95 -2.05
CA GLU A 19 9.22 5.66 -3.36
C GLU A 19 8.37 6.23 -4.49
N LEU A 20 7.04 6.05 -4.44
CA LEU A 20 6.12 6.61 -5.41
C LEU A 20 6.19 8.13 -5.44
N GLU A 21 6.26 8.80 -4.29
CA GLU A 21 6.36 10.27 -4.22
C GLU A 21 7.66 10.79 -4.87
N ASN A 22 8.76 10.05 -4.76
CA ASN A 22 10.07 10.39 -5.37
C ASN A 22 10.17 10.09 -6.89
N THR A 23 9.28 9.30 -7.47
CA THR A 23 9.26 9.10 -8.94
C THR A 23 8.75 10.34 -9.69
N ARG A 24 8.99 10.40 -11.01
CA ARG A 24 8.50 11.52 -11.85
C ARG A 24 6.98 11.71 -11.69
N PRO A 25 6.47 12.95 -11.70
CA PRO A 25 5.04 13.22 -11.46
C PRO A 25 4.12 12.59 -12.52
N ASP A 26 4.60 12.45 -13.75
CA ASP A 26 3.93 11.86 -14.91
C ASP A 26 4.19 10.35 -15.07
N ALA A 27 4.90 9.73 -14.13
CA ALA A 27 5.22 8.32 -14.19
C ALA A 27 3.95 7.45 -14.23
N ARG A 28 4.01 6.39 -15.04
CA ARG A 28 3.02 5.31 -15.04
C ARG A 28 3.61 4.10 -14.31
N ILE A 29 2.84 3.54 -13.39
CA ILE A 29 3.28 2.49 -12.48
C ILE A 29 2.54 1.20 -12.81
N TYR A 30 3.28 0.11 -12.91
CA TYR A 30 2.72 -1.24 -13.00
C TYR A 30 2.33 -1.71 -11.60
N GLN A 31 1.04 -1.77 -11.32
CA GLN A 31 0.50 -2.25 -10.05
C GLN A 31 -0.03 -3.67 -10.20
N GLN A 32 0.46 -4.58 -9.36
CA GLN A 32 -0.04 -5.95 -9.30
C GLN A 32 -1.45 -5.99 -8.69
N LEU A 33 -2.39 -6.72 -9.32
CA LEU A 33 -3.77 -6.82 -8.84
C LEU A 33 -3.98 -7.81 -7.68
N GLY A 34 -3.04 -8.73 -7.44
CA GLY A 34 -3.18 -9.78 -6.43
C GLY A 34 -1.96 -10.71 -6.36
N ARG A 35 -2.15 -11.98 -5.98
CA ARG A 35 -1.08 -13.00 -5.85
C ARG A 35 -0.72 -13.72 -7.16
N GLY A 36 -0.86 -13.06 -8.30
CA GLY A 36 -0.58 -13.63 -9.62
C GLY A 36 0.18 -12.64 -10.51
N SER A 37 0.48 -13.03 -11.74
CA SER A 37 1.31 -12.24 -12.66
C SER A 37 0.56 -11.15 -13.42
N VAL A 38 -0.59 -10.69 -12.90
CA VAL A 38 -1.41 -9.66 -13.57
C VAL A 38 -1.04 -8.28 -13.03
N PHE A 39 -0.61 -7.41 -13.94
CA PHE A 39 -0.23 -6.04 -13.66
C PHE A 39 -1.12 -5.07 -14.45
N LEU A 40 -1.54 -3.99 -13.81
CA LEU A 40 -2.21 -2.87 -14.46
C LEU A 40 -1.28 -1.67 -14.51
N LEU A 41 -1.20 -1.03 -15.68
CA LEU A 41 -0.44 0.20 -15.84
C LEU A 41 -1.32 1.43 -15.52
N LYS A 42 -1.12 2.00 -14.34
CA LYS A 42 -1.90 3.14 -13.83
C LYS A 42 -1.07 4.43 -13.73
N PRO A 43 -1.68 5.62 -13.80
CA PRO A 43 -1.00 6.88 -13.46
C PRO A 43 -0.54 6.88 -11.99
N LYS A 44 0.64 7.46 -11.71
CA LYS A 44 1.19 7.63 -10.35
C LYS A 44 0.16 8.16 -9.33
N PRO A 45 -0.63 9.22 -9.62
CA PRO A 45 -1.60 9.75 -8.65
C PRO A 45 -2.65 8.72 -8.21
N GLU A 46 -3.09 7.85 -9.11
CA GLU A 46 -4.04 6.77 -8.78
C GLU A 46 -3.37 5.71 -7.90
N VAL A 47 -2.13 5.34 -8.20
CA VAL A 47 -1.38 4.37 -7.40
C VAL A 47 -1.13 4.89 -5.99
N ILE A 48 -0.77 6.18 -5.84
CA ILE A 48 -0.62 6.82 -4.53
C ILE A 48 -1.94 6.81 -3.75
N LYS A 49 -3.06 7.15 -4.41
CA LYS A 49 -4.39 7.11 -3.80
C LYS A 49 -4.74 5.72 -3.29
N ASP A 50 -4.49 4.69 -4.09
CA ASP A 50 -4.73 3.28 -3.73
C ASP A 50 -3.84 2.85 -2.54
N THR A 51 -2.56 3.22 -2.54
CA THR A 51 -1.62 2.92 -1.45
C THR A 51 -2.04 3.60 -0.14
N LYS A 52 -2.40 4.89 -0.18
CA LYS A 52 -2.92 5.65 0.97
C LYS A 52 -4.19 5.04 1.54
N ALA A 53 -5.10 4.59 0.67
CA ALA A 53 -6.33 3.92 1.10
C ALA A 53 -6.04 2.58 1.81
N LYS A 54 -5.12 1.76 1.28
CA LYS A 54 -4.68 0.50 1.91
C LYS A 54 -4.02 0.72 3.27
N LEU A 55 -3.14 1.72 3.37
CA LEU A 55 -2.52 2.12 4.64
C LEU A 55 -3.58 2.52 5.68
N LYS A 56 -4.54 3.36 5.29
CA LYS A 56 -5.64 3.77 6.17
C LYS A 56 -6.47 2.57 6.64
N GLN A 57 -6.75 1.62 5.75
CA GLN A 57 -7.49 0.41 6.09
C GLN A 57 -6.71 -0.47 7.07
N LEU A 58 -5.43 -0.75 6.80
CA LEU A 58 -4.59 -1.55 7.69
C LEU A 58 -4.47 -0.95 9.09
N LYS A 59 -4.31 0.37 9.20
CA LYS A 59 -4.28 1.08 10.49
C LYS A 59 -5.61 0.98 11.25
N LYS A 60 -6.75 0.96 10.56
CA LYS A 60 -8.06 0.75 11.19
C LYS A 60 -8.22 -0.69 11.68
N ASP A 61 -7.84 -1.66 10.87
CA ASP A 61 -7.98 -3.08 11.19
C ASP A 61 -7.08 -3.48 12.37
N THR A 62 -5.90 -2.88 12.53
CA THR A 62 -5.05 -3.08 13.73
C THR A 62 -5.71 -2.60 15.01
N THR A 63 -6.44 -1.47 14.96
CA THR A 63 -7.12 -0.93 16.14
C THR A 63 -8.30 -1.80 16.54
N ALA A 64 -9.05 -2.32 15.55
CA ALA A 64 -10.18 -3.22 15.80
C ALA A 64 -9.74 -4.62 16.26
N ALA A 65 -8.60 -5.13 15.77
CA ALA A 65 -8.05 -6.43 16.17
C ALA A 65 -7.40 -6.41 17.57
N ALA A 66 -7.02 -5.24 18.08
CA ALA A 66 -6.43 -5.10 19.42
C ALA A 66 -7.46 -5.12 20.57
N THR A 67 -8.76 -5.03 20.26
CA THR A 67 -9.88 -5.06 21.25
C THR A 67 -10.50 -6.46 21.41
N ARG A 68 -9.80 -7.51 20.96
CA ARG A 68 -10.20 -8.92 21.13
C ARG A 68 -9.07 -9.72 21.75
#